data_AF-A0A523IXV6-F1
#
_entry.id   AF-A0A523IXV6-F1
#
_cell.length_a   1.000
_cell.length_b   1.000
_cell.length_c   1.000
_cell.angle_alpha   90.00
_cell.angle_beta   90.00
_cell.angle_gamma   90.00
#
_symmetry.space_group_name_H-M   'P 1'
#
loop_
_entity.id
_entity.type
_entity.pdbx_description
1 polymer ?
#
loop_
_entity_poly.entity_id
_entity_poly.type
_entity_poly.pdbx_seq_one_letter_code
_entity_poly.pdbx_strand_id
1 'polypeptide(L)'
;MLDKSPGRQEARDVPPFSYAGAVLPVREDLPATHRRAWRRLAEPGTWWSGRQRVAIAAEVRRAARCGYCRARKVALSPDAVEGTHQSLGALPEAVVEVIHRVGIDPARL
;
A
#
# COMPACT_ATOMS: atom_id res chain seq x y z
N MET A 1 -27.92 26.08 23.25
CA MET A 1 -26.45 26.01 23.23
C MET A 1 -26.10 24.78 22.40
N LEU A 2 -26.02 24.96 21.07
CA LEU A 2 -25.92 23.84 20.13
C LEU A 2 -24.46 23.35 20.08
N ASP A 3 -24.30 22.10 20.49
CA ASP A 3 -23.20 21.20 20.21
C ASP A 3 -22.79 21.30 18.72
N LYS A 4 -21.56 21.78 18.48
CA LYS A 4 -20.87 21.69 17.19
C LYS A 4 -19.76 20.66 17.29
N SER A 5 -20.12 19.40 17.46
CA SER A 5 -19.25 18.28 17.11
C SER A 5 -18.87 18.40 15.63
N PRO A 6 -17.57 18.45 15.27
CA PRO A 6 -17.18 18.61 13.88
C PRO A 6 -17.59 17.37 13.09
N GLY A 7 -18.41 17.63 12.06
CA GLY A 7 -18.96 16.60 11.17
C GLY A 7 -17.86 15.88 10.40
N ARG A 8 -18.17 14.63 10.02
CA ARG A 8 -17.36 13.64 9.27
C ARG A 8 -16.90 14.10 7.86
N GLN A 9 -16.93 15.39 7.55
CA GLN A 9 -16.74 15.99 6.23
C GLN A 9 -15.47 16.84 6.07
N GLU A 10 -14.76 17.22 7.14
CA GLU A 10 -13.49 17.95 7.05
C GLU A 10 -12.30 17.11 6.53
N ALA A 11 -12.43 15.78 6.46
CA ALA A 11 -11.37 14.90 5.99
C ALA A 11 -11.14 14.94 4.46
N ARG A 12 -11.89 15.75 3.70
CA ARG A 12 -11.89 15.72 2.22
C ARG A 12 -10.81 16.56 1.53
N ASP A 13 -10.07 17.40 2.26
CA ASP A 13 -9.10 18.34 1.64
C ASP A 13 -7.68 18.24 2.20
N VAL A 14 -7.39 17.24 3.04
CA VAL A 14 -6.02 17.05 3.54
C VAL A 14 -5.19 16.42 2.42
N PRO A 15 -4.15 17.10 1.91
CA PRO A 15 -3.32 16.53 0.86
C PRO A 15 -2.66 15.24 1.36
N PRO A 16 -2.47 14.23 0.50
CA PRO A 16 -1.79 13.00 0.88
C PRO A 16 -0.41 13.33 1.45
N PHE A 17 0.03 12.59 2.46
CA PHE A 17 1.29 12.82 3.17
C PHE A 17 1.36 14.20 3.86
N SER A 18 0.28 14.66 4.51
CA SER A 18 0.29 15.94 5.27
C SER A 18 0.96 15.84 6.64
N TYR A 19 0.98 14.66 7.25
CA TYR A 19 1.50 14.43 8.62
C TYR A 19 0.84 15.29 9.72
N ALA A 20 -0.35 15.85 9.47
CA ALA A 20 -1.05 16.73 10.43
C ALA A 20 -1.39 16.04 11.77
N GLY A 21 -1.41 14.70 11.82
CA GLY A 21 -1.62 13.90 13.04
C GLY A 21 -0.34 13.43 13.73
N ALA A 22 0.84 13.90 13.33
CA ALA A 22 2.10 13.51 13.98
C ALA A 22 2.24 14.18 15.36
N VAL A 23 2.73 13.44 16.35
CA VAL A 23 2.95 13.92 17.73
C VAL A 23 4.04 15.00 17.79
N LEU A 24 5.05 14.89 16.92
CA LEU A 24 6.16 15.84 16.81
C LEU A 24 6.10 16.56 15.47
N PRO A 25 6.56 17.82 15.41
CA PRO A 25 6.65 18.56 14.15
C PRO A 25 7.43 17.79 13.10
N VAL A 26 6.84 17.61 11.92
CA VAL A 26 7.50 17.03 10.76
C VAL A 26 8.03 18.17 9.90
N ARG A 27 9.33 18.12 9.56
CA ARG A 27 9.94 19.10 8.66
C ARG A 27 9.23 19.10 7.30
N GLU A 28 8.88 20.26 6.76
CA GLU A 28 8.05 20.39 5.55
C GLU A 28 8.69 19.77 4.29
N ASP A 29 10.02 19.63 4.24
CA ASP A 29 10.70 18.97 3.13
C ASP A 29 10.35 17.48 3.01
N LEU A 30 9.99 16.81 4.11
CA LEU A 30 9.59 15.39 4.10
C LEU A 30 8.19 15.17 3.47
N PRO A 31 7.10 15.84 3.93
CA PRO A 31 5.81 15.85 3.25
C PRO A 31 5.93 16.19 1.77
N ALA A 32 6.68 17.25 1.44
CA ALA A 32 6.88 17.68 0.05
C ALA A 32 7.57 16.60 -0.80
N THR A 33 8.58 15.93 -0.26
CA THR A 33 9.30 14.85 -0.94
C THR A 33 8.41 13.63 -1.16
N HIS A 34 7.65 13.20 -0.16
CA HIS A 34 6.72 12.08 -0.31
C HIS A 34 5.61 12.38 -1.32
N ARG A 35 5.05 13.60 -1.33
CA ARG A 35 4.08 14.03 -2.35
C ARG A 35 4.67 14.00 -3.76
N ARG A 36 5.92 14.45 -3.95
CA ARG A 36 6.60 14.35 -5.26
C ARG A 36 6.82 12.91 -5.68
N ALA A 37 7.34 12.07 -4.78
CA ALA A 37 7.58 10.65 -5.05
C ALA A 37 6.27 9.92 -5.41
N TRP A 38 5.19 10.18 -4.67
CA TRP A 38 3.90 9.57 -4.93
C TRP A 38 3.27 10.02 -6.25
N ARG A 39 3.37 11.31 -6.60
CA ARG A 39 2.91 11.81 -7.92
C ARG A 39 3.63 11.08 -9.05
N ARG A 40 4.96 10.98 -8.99
CA ARG A 40 5.77 10.25 -9.98
C ARG A 40 5.43 8.75 -10.03
N LEU A 41 5.11 8.15 -8.88
CA LEU A 41 4.66 6.75 -8.83
C LEU A 41 3.28 6.56 -9.47
N ALA A 42 2.40 7.54 -9.36
CA ALA A 42 1.05 7.52 -9.93
C ALA A 42 1.00 7.89 -11.42
N GLU A 43 2.10 8.35 -12.02
CA GLU A 43 2.19 8.56 -13.47
C GLU A 43 2.14 7.22 -14.22
N PRO A 44 1.56 7.16 -15.44
CA PRO A 44 1.66 5.96 -16.27
C PRO A 44 3.11 5.66 -16.64
N GLY A 45 3.44 4.38 -16.75
CA GLY A 45 4.73 3.90 -17.26
C GLY A 45 4.56 3.06 -18.52
N THR A 46 5.65 2.47 -18.99
CA THR A 46 5.69 1.65 -20.22
C THR A 46 4.74 0.45 -20.18
N TRP A 47 4.59 -0.21 -19.03
CA TRP A 47 3.80 -1.45 -18.90
C TRP A 47 2.53 -1.31 -18.06
N TRP A 48 2.46 -0.30 -17.19
CA TRP A 48 1.38 -0.15 -16.23
C TRP A 48 0.81 1.27 -16.29
N SER A 49 -0.51 1.37 -16.31
CA SER A 49 -1.18 2.65 -16.09
C SER A 49 -0.89 3.19 -14.69
N GLY A 50 -1.06 4.50 -14.51
CA GLY A 50 -0.90 5.14 -13.20
C GLY A 50 -1.78 4.50 -12.12
N ARG A 51 -3.04 4.20 -12.46
CA ARG A 51 -3.99 3.49 -11.59
C ARG A 51 -3.46 2.10 -11.18
N GLN A 52 -2.91 1.34 -12.12
CA GLN A 52 -2.33 0.03 -11.81
C GLN A 52 -1.08 0.15 -10.93
N ARG A 53 -0.21 1.14 -11.14
CA ARG A 53 0.95 1.37 -10.27
C ARG A 53 0.56 1.74 -8.84
N VAL A 54 -0.49 2.54 -8.67
CA VAL A 54 -1.07 2.82 -7.34
C VAL A 54 -1.67 1.56 -6.72
N ALA A 55 -2.34 0.72 -7.51
CA ALA A 55 -2.86 -0.57 -7.04
C ALA A 55 -1.72 -1.52 -6.61
N ILE A 56 -0.60 -1.56 -7.34
CA ILE A 56 0.60 -2.33 -6.97
C ILE A 56 1.11 -1.87 -5.60
N ALA A 57 1.27 -0.56 -5.40
CA ALA A 57 1.70 -0.02 -4.11
C ALA A 57 0.72 -0.35 -2.97
N ALA A 58 -0.58 -0.42 -3.25
CA ALA A 58 -1.59 -0.84 -2.29
C ALA A 58 -1.47 -2.35 -1.95
N GLU A 59 -1.23 -3.20 -2.94
CA GLU A 59 -1.00 -4.64 -2.74
C GLU A 59 0.27 -4.92 -1.93
N VAL A 60 1.36 -4.18 -2.17
CA VAL A 60 2.58 -4.29 -1.33
C VAL A 60 2.26 -4.04 0.14
N ARG A 61 1.45 -3.02 0.46
CA ARG A 61 1.01 -2.77 1.84
C ARG A 61 0.07 -3.86 2.36
N ARG A 62 -0.79 -4.40 1.50
CA ARG A 62 -1.71 -5.50 1.85
C ARG A 62 -0.97 -6.77 2.19
N ALA A 63 0.11 -7.09 1.47
CA ALA A 63 0.90 -8.30 1.65
C ALA A 63 1.42 -8.47 3.08
N ALA A 64 1.79 -7.37 3.76
CA ALA A 64 2.24 -7.38 5.16
C ALA A 64 1.17 -7.87 6.15
N ARG A 65 -0.11 -7.81 5.75
CA ARG A 65 -1.26 -8.28 6.54
C ARG A 65 -1.96 -9.48 5.92
N CYS A 66 -1.40 -10.07 4.87
CA CYS A 66 -1.97 -11.22 4.20
C CYS A 66 -1.69 -12.51 4.99
N GLY A 67 -2.76 -13.24 5.35
CA GLY A 67 -2.66 -14.51 6.10
C GLY A 67 -1.88 -15.58 5.34
N TYR A 68 -2.12 -15.71 4.03
CA TYR A 68 -1.39 -16.66 3.19
C TYR A 68 0.10 -16.34 3.10
N CYS A 69 0.47 -15.06 2.94
CA CYS A 69 1.88 -14.64 2.96
C CYS A 69 2.57 -14.99 4.28
N ARG A 70 1.88 -14.83 5.42
CA ARG A 70 2.40 -15.19 6.73
C ARG A 70 2.66 -16.70 6.84
N ALA A 71 1.71 -17.52 6.39
CA ALA A 71 1.84 -18.97 6.41
C ALA A 71 3.02 -19.45 5.53
N ARG A 72 3.14 -18.94 4.30
CA ARG A 72 4.26 -19.28 3.40
C ARG A 72 5.63 -18.85 3.94
N LYS A 73 5.70 -17.70 4.61
CA LYS A 73 6.95 -17.16 5.14
C LYS A 73 7.55 -18.03 6.25
N VAL A 74 6.72 -18.72 7.03
CA VAL A 74 7.18 -19.62 8.10
C VAL A 74 7.37 -21.08 7.63
N ALA A 75 6.89 -21.42 6.44
CA ALA A 75 7.05 -22.75 5.88
C ALA A 75 8.47 -22.98 5.34
N LEU A 76 8.97 -24.22 5.47
CA LEU A 76 10.29 -24.61 4.97
C LEU A 76 10.42 -24.37 3.46
N SER A 77 9.39 -24.71 2.69
CA SER A 77 9.27 -24.42 1.26
C SER A 77 8.06 -23.51 1.02
N PRO A 78 8.15 -22.45 0.18
CA PRO A 78 7.02 -21.57 -0.11
C PRO A 78 5.87 -22.30 -0.81
N ASP A 79 6.21 -23.38 -1.54
CA ASP A 79 5.27 -24.14 -2.38
C ASP A 79 4.63 -25.31 -1.60
N ALA A 80 5.03 -25.52 -0.34
CA ALA A 80 4.42 -26.52 0.55
C ALA A 80 3.12 -26.02 1.22
N VAL A 81 2.75 -24.76 1.01
CA VAL A 81 1.54 -24.15 1.58
C VAL A 81 0.62 -23.77 0.44
N GLU A 82 -0.58 -24.35 0.41
CA GLU A 82 -1.63 -23.97 -0.52
C GLU A 82 -2.47 -22.82 0.05
N GLY A 83 -2.99 -21.96 -0.83
CA GLY A 83 -3.87 -20.87 -0.44
C GLY A 83 -3.95 -19.77 -1.48
N THR A 84 -4.79 -18.78 -1.21
CA THR A 84 -4.98 -17.61 -2.08
C THR A 84 -4.59 -16.33 -1.35
N HIS A 85 -4.03 -15.39 -2.09
CA HIS A 85 -3.70 -14.07 -1.55
C HIS A 85 -4.98 -13.32 -1.19
N GLN A 86 -4.98 -12.69 -0.02
CA GLN A 86 -6.02 -11.75 0.34
C GLN A 86 -5.79 -10.42 -0.41
N SER A 87 -6.24 -10.38 -1.66
CA SER A 87 -6.11 -9.28 -2.62
C SER A 87 -7.07 -8.12 -2.31
N LEU A 88 -6.73 -6.92 -2.80
CA LEU A 88 -7.61 -5.76 -2.88
C LEU A 88 -8.49 -5.76 -4.15
N GLY A 89 -8.31 -6.74 -5.05
CA GLY A 89 -9.18 -6.99 -6.20
C GLY A 89 -8.96 -6.07 -7.40
N ALA A 90 -7.93 -5.22 -7.37
CA ALA A 90 -7.67 -4.25 -8.44
C ALA A 90 -6.68 -4.76 -9.51
N LEU A 91 -6.05 -5.91 -9.29
CA LEU A 91 -5.04 -6.50 -10.16
C LEU A 91 -5.32 -8.01 -10.38
N PRO A 92 -4.89 -8.59 -11.51
CA PRO A 92 -4.99 -10.03 -11.75
C PRO A 92 -4.24 -10.84 -10.68
N GLU A 93 -4.75 -12.03 -10.35
CA GLU A 93 -4.19 -12.88 -9.28
C GLU A 93 -2.71 -13.21 -9.49
N ALA A 94 -2.31 -13.52 -10.74
CA ALA A 94 -0.91 -13.79 -11.07
C ALA A 94 0.02 -12.60 -10.77
N VAL A 95 -0.48 -11.36 -10.93
CA VAL A 95 0.28 -10.15 -10.60
C VAL A 95 0.35 -9.98 -9.08
N VAL A 96 -0.73 -10.28 -8.36
CA VAL A 96 -0.79 -10.22 -6.89
C VAL A 96 0.20 -11.23 -6.26
N GLU A 97 0.27 -12.46 -6.78
CA GLU A 97 1.26 -13.47 -6.36
C GLU A 97 2.68 -12.90 -6.42
N VAL A 98 3.07 -12.35 -7.57
CA VAL A 98 4.42 -11.78 -7.75
C VAL A 98 4.67 -10.61 -6.79
N ILE A 99 3.71 -9.69 -6.66
CA ILE A 99 3.86 -8.53 -5.76
C ILE A 99 4.03 -8.96 -4.31
N HIS A 100 3.20 -9.90 -3.85
CA HIS A 100 3.23 -10.36 -2.48
C HIS A 100 4.51 -11.15 -2.18
N ARG A 101 4.97 -11.99 -3.13
CA ARG A 101 6.22 -12.76 -2.98
C ARG A 101 7.44 -11.85 -2.95
N VAL A 102 7.56 -10.91 -3.90
CA VAL A 102 8.65 -9.91 -3.92
C VAL A 102 8.63 -9.02 -2.68
N GLY A 103 7.45 -8.60 -2.21
CA GLY A 103 7.33 -7.67 -1.08
C GLY A 103 7.61 -8.29 0.29
N ILE A 104 7.37 -9.59 0.46
CA ILE A 104 7.39 -10.25 1.79
C ILE A 104 8.51 -11.27 1.94
N ASP A 105 8.91 -11.92 0.85
CA ASP A 105 9.86 -13.02 0.84
C ASP A 105 10.80 -13.00 -0.41
N PRO A 106 11.50 -11.87 -0.67
CA PRO A 106 12.31 -11.72 -1.88
C PRO A 106 13.52 -12.65 -1.94
N ALA A 107 14.00 -13.16 -0.80
CA ALA A 107 15.17 -14.05 -0.74
C ALA A 107 14.88 -15.49 -1.19
N ARG A 108 13.59 -15.83 -1.41
CA ARG A 108 13.11 -17.17 -1.80
C ARG A 108 12.35 -17.13 -3.14
N LEU A 109 12.71 -16.17 -3.99
CA LEU A 109 12.30 -16.07 -5.39
C LEU A 109 13.15 -16.97 -6.27
#